data_AF-A0A8J3JRX6-F1
#
_entry.id   AF-A0A8J3JRX6-F1
#
_cell.length_a   1.000
_cell.length_b   1.000
_cell.length_c   1.000
_cell.angle_alpha   90.00
_cell.angle_beta   90.00
_cell.angle_gamma   90.00
#
_symmetry.space_group_name_H-M   'P 1'
#
loop_
_entity.id
_entity.type
_entity.pdbx_description
1 polymer ?
#
loop_
_entity_poly.entity_id
_entity_poly.type
_entity_poly.pdbx_seq_one_letter_code
_entity_poly.pdbx_strand_id
1 'polypeptide(L)'
;MRAWLSVDVWQAVAQELAHHRNAGLGDLLTEDVVRFASARALVAAGVDPAQLRYEWPHPDLKGSRIDLVVGAGMPGALVEFKFPREPNEVNAAWTMALGEVLKDFYRLAVYSATADRVFVLAETDRLGRYLASSGKRYGFDFSAEDIVLDPAVLERLPSSAAQIIGQRMAGLQVTARRLLSTVIGPRLRLTAFIVDPVHVAGKMTRLPVQRPEHTSSSSRVSQSARSLLDTNRSTLDTNRSTGGVRAEILDAVAAVMVRSGAATFTLTDVLTEMRRRATRYAESTIRTMISSHMCVNAPDNASTTYEDFVRVDRATYQLNPRQAGSP
;
A
#
# COMPACT_ATOMS: atom_id res chain seq x y z
N MET A 1 -29.04 12.71 15.63
CA MET A 1 -27.59 12.94 15.83
C MET A 1 -26.83 11.98 14.91
N ARG A 2 -25.72 12.37 14.29
CA ARG A 2 -24.93 11.49 13.41
C ARG A 2 -24.07 10.56 14.26
N ALA A 3 -24.52 9.31 14.44
CA ALA A 3 -23.91 8.37 15.38
C ALA A 3 -22.40 8.17 15.19
N TRP A 4 -21.93 8.11 13.94
CA TRP A 4 -20.51 7.96 13.58
C TRP A 4 -19.62 9.16 13.97
N LEU A 5 -20.19 10.30 14.34
CA LEU A 5 -19.44 11.44 14.88
C LEU A 5 -19.46 11.49 16.42
N SER A 6 -20.18 10.57 17.07
CA SER A 6 -20.26 10.53 18.52
C SER A 6 -18.98 9.94 19.12
N VAL A 7 -18.44 10.61 20.13
CA VAL A 7 -17.34 10.09 20.95
C VAL A 7 -17.74 8.77 21.61
N ASP A 8 -19.01 8.62 22.00
CA ASP A 8 -19.51 7.43 22.69
C ASP A 8 -19.44 6.17 21.82
N VAL A 9 -19.67 6.29 20.51
CA VAL A 9 -19.53 5.16 19.57
C VAL A 9 -18.09 4.68 19.54
N TRP A 10 -17.13 5.59 19.39
CA TRP A 10 -15.71 5.23 19.32
C TRP A 10 -15.16 4.77 20.68
N GLN A 11 -15.72 5.28 21.78
CA GLN A 11 -15.41 4.80 23.13
C GLN A 11 -15.92 3.37 23.34
N ALA A 12 -17.11 3.02 22.82
CA ALA A 12 -17.63 1.66 22.86
C ALA A 12 -16.76 0.69 22.05
N VAL A 13 -16.27 1.11 20.87
CA VAL A 13 -15.28 0.33 20.09
C VAL A 13 -14.02 0.08 20.92
N ALA A 14 -13.47 1.12 21.55
CA ALA A 14 -12.28 0.97 22.40
C ALA A 14 -12.51 0.02 23.58
N GLN A 15 -13.68 0.06 24.21
CA GLN A 15 -14.06 -0.85 25.28
C GLN A 15 -14.15 -2.31 24.82
N GLU A 16 -14.71 -2.56 23.63
CA GLU A 16 -14.77 -3.90 23.05
C GLU A 16 -13.37 -4.46 22.75
N LEU A 17 -12.50 -3.65 22.17
CA LEU A 17 -11.09 -4.02 21.95
C LEU A 17 -10.35 -4.28 23.28
N ALA A 18 -10.62 -3.48 24.32
CA ALA A 18 -10.06 -3.68 25.65
C ALA A 18 -10.54 -5.00 26.27
N HIS A 19 -11.81 -5.35 26.08
CA HIS A 19 -12.39 -6.60 26.53
C HIS A 19 -11.69 -7.81 25.90
N HIS A 20 -11.49 -7.82 24.58
CA HIS A 20 -10.74 -8.88 23.89
C HIS A 20 -9.33 -9.04 24.47
N ARG A 21 -8.61 -7.94 24.72
CA ARG A 21 -7.28 -7.99 25.34
C ARG A 21 -7.30 -8.57 26.74
N ASN A 22 -8.22 -8.10 27.58
CA ASN A 22 -8.34 -8.57 28.97
C ASN A 22 -8.73 -10.05 29.04
N ALA A 23 -9.40 -10.57 28.01
CA ALA A 23 -9.68 -11.99 27.84
C ALA A 23 -8.49 -12.80 27.27
N GLY A 24 -7.31 -12.19 27.08
CA GLY A 24 -6.12 -12.86 26.53
C GLY A 24 -6.12 -13.01 25.00
N LEU A 25 -7.03 -12.33 24.29
CA LEU A 25 -7.17 -12.41 22.83
C LEU A 25 -6.43 -11.27 22.10
N GLY A 26 -5.46 -10.63 22.76
CA GLY A 26 -4.77 -9.45 22.21
C GLY A 26 -4.05 -9.71 20.89
N ASP A 27 -3.45 -10.89 20.74
CA ASP A 27 -2.74 -11.28 19.52
C ASP A 27 -3.68 -11.64 18.35
N LEU A 28 -4.97 -11.78 18.63
CA LEU A 28 -6.02 -12.01 17.62
C LEU A 28 -6.71 -10.71 17.20
N LEU A 29 -6.31 -9.56 17.75
CA LEU A 29 -6.82 -8.28 17.29
C LEU A 29 -6.32 -8.02 15.87
N THR A 30 -7.27 -7.75 14.98
CA THR A 30 -7.04 -7.41 13.58
C THR A 30 -7.91 -6.24 13.19
N GLU A 31 -7.74 -5.75 11.96
CA GLU A 31 -8.60 -4.71 11.41
C GLU A 31 -10.07 -5.15 11.35
N ASP A 32 -10.33 -6.43 11.07
CA ASP A 32 -11.69 -6.99 11.07
C ASP A 32 -12.34 -6.91 12.45
N VAL A 33 -11.58 -7.09 13.54
CA VAL A 33 -12.11 -6.92 14.90
C VAL A 33 -12.55 -5.47 15.12
N VAL A 34 -11.77 -4.49 14.64
CA VAL A 34 -12.15 -3.07 14.71
C VAL A 34 -13.39 -2.78 13.87
N ARG A 35 -13.46 -3.34 12.66
CA ARG A 35 -14.61 -3.22 11.74
C ARG A 35 -15.89 -3.73 12.39
N PHE A 36 -15.88 -4.96 12.91
CA PHE A 36 -17.04 -5.57 13.58
C PHE A 36 -17.46 -4.81 14.84
N ALA A 37 -16.50 -4.44 15.70
CA ALA A 37 -16.79 -3.64 16.89
C ALA A 37 -17.44 -2.29 16.51
N SER A 38 -16.96 -1.65 15.43
CA SER A 38 -17.51 -0.39 14.93
C SER A 38 -18.94 -0.53 14.43
N ALA A 39 -19.25 -1.57 13.64
CA ALA A 39 -20.62 -1.82 13.20
C ALA A 39 -21.56 -2.09 14.39
N ARG A 40 -21.14 -2.89 15.38
CA ARG A 40 -21.93 -3.14 16.58
C ARG A 40 -22.21 -1.86 17.36
N ALA A 41 -21.19 -1.03 17.56
CA ALA A 41 -21.32 0.24 18.26
C ALA A 41 -22.26 1.22 17.51
N LEU A 42 -22.16 1.29 16.17
CA LEU A 42 -23.07 2.10 15.35
C LEU A 42 -24.52 1.62 15.44
N VAL A 43 -24.76 0.31 15.38
CA VAL A 43 -26.11 -0.26 15.52
C VAL A 43 -26.67 -0.01 16.93
N ALA A 44 -25.86 -0.19 17.96
CA ALA A 44 -26.24 0.15 19.34
C ALA A 44 -26.59 1.64 19.51
N ALA A 45 -25.95 2.51 18.72
CA ALA A 45 -26.25 3.94 18.66
C ALA A 45 -27.45 4.30 17.72
N GLY A 46 -28.18 3.29 17.23
CA GLY A 46 -29.42 3.47 16.46
C GLY A 46 -29.24 3.53 14.94
N VAL A 47 -28.05 3.23 14.40
CA VAL A 47 -27.89 3.04 12.94
C VAL A 47 -28.56 1.74 12.53
N ASP A 48 -29.46 1.79 11.55
CA ASP A 48 -30.07 0.59 10.97
C ASP A 48 -28.99 -0.29 10.32
N PRO A 49 -28.85 -1.57 10.71
CA PRO A 49 -27.88 -2.49 10.10
C PRO A 49 -27.94 -2.55 8.57
N ALA A 50 -29.12 -2.37 7.96
CA ALA A 50 -29.30 -2.37 6.51
C ALA A 50 -28.60 -1.19 5.81
N GLN A 51 -28.19 -0.16 6.57
CA GLN A 51 -27.45 1.00 6.09
C GLN A 51 -25.94 0.83 6.14
N LEU A 52 -25.44 -0.27 6.71
CA LEU A 52 -24.02 -0.58 6.79
C LEU A 52 -23.59 -1.40 5.58
N ARG A 53 -22.57 -0.94 4.86
CA ARG A 53 -22.03 -1.62 3.67
C ARG A 53 -20.52 -1.71 3.79
N TYR A 54 -19.98 -2.94 3.74
CA TYR A 54 -18.55 -3.17 3.78
C TYR A 54 -17.94 -3.22 2.39
N GLU A 55 -16.65 -2.87 2.30
CA GLU A 55 -15.85 -3.03 1.08
C GLU A 55 -16.51 -2.36 -0.13
N TRP A 56 -17.12 -1.19 0.11
CA TRP A 56 -17.92 -0.50 -0.88
C TRP A 56 -17.02 0.16 -1.93
N PRO A 57 -17.24 -0.06 -3.25
CA PRO A 57 -16.38 0.50 -4.28
C PRO A 57 -16.26 2.03 -4.18
N HIS A 58 -15.03 2.54 -4.17
CA HIS A 58 -14.79 3.97 -4.12
C HIS A 58 -15.19 4.60 -5.46
N PRO A 59 -16.10 5.59 -5.50
CA PRO A 59 -16.63 6.10 -6.76
C PRO A 59 -15.59 6.92 -7.53
N ASP A 60 -14.75 7.67 -6.81
CA ASP A 60 -13.72 8.52 -7.42
C ASP A 60 -12.36 7.83 -7.63
N LEU A 61 -12.14 6.64 -7.06
CA LEU A 61 -10.87 5.91 -7.11
C LEU A 61 -11.09 4.49 -7.65
N LYS A 62 -10.89 4.32 -8.95
CA LYS A 62 -11.07 3.03 -9.64
C LYS A 62 -10.26 1.92 -8.96
N GLY A 63 -10.93 0.81 -8.64
CA GLY A 63 -10.32 -0.38 -8.02
C GLY A 63 -10.07 -0.26 -6.51
N SER A 64 -10.40 0.89 -5.91
CA SER A 64 -10.35 1.09 -4.46
C SER A 64 -11.73 0.80 -3.83
N ARG A 65 -11.74 0.50 -2.53
CA ARG A 65 -12.94 0.18 -1.74
C ARG A 65 -12.87 0.82 -0.38
N ILE A 66 -13.91 1.54 0.02
CA ILE A 66 -14.06 2.07 1.37
C ILE A 66 -14.40 0.91 2.31
N ASP A 67 -13.72 0.81 3.45
CA ASP A 67 -13.93 -0.31 4.37
C ASP A 67 -15.37 -0.40 4.88
N LEU A 68 -15.95 0.72 5.33
CA LEU A 68 -17.33 0.80 5.79
C LEU A 68 -18.02 2.07 5.31
N VAL A 69 -19.23 1.92 4.80
CA VAL A 69 -20.13 3.01 4.42
C VAL A 69 -21.39 2.93 5.25
N VAL A 70 -21.82 4.08 5.78
CA VAL A 70 -23.08 4.25 6.52
C VAL A 70 -24.05 5.09 5.71
N GLY A 71 -25.26 4.61 5.46
CA GLY A 71 -26.36 5.38 4.87
C GLY A 71 -27.21 4.57 3.87
N ALA A 72 -28.50 4.89 3.78
CA ALA A 72 -29.43 4.28 2.82
C ALA A 72 -29.31 4.93 1.44
N GLY A 73 -28.92 4.16 0.43
CA GLY A 73 -28.69 4.68 -0.92
C GLY A 73 -27.41 5.50 -0.98
N MET A 74 -27.48 6.80 -0.67
CA MET A 74 -26.32 7.69 -0.64
C MET A 74 -25.52 7.55 0.67
N PRO A 75 -24.19 7.55 0.63
CA PRO A 75 -23.36 7.56 1.83
C PRO A 75 -23.62 8.79 2.70
N GLY A 76 -24.01 8.56 3.96
CA GLY A 76 -23.96 9.58 5.02
C GLY A 76 -22.57 9.66 5.66
N ALA A 77 -21.85 8.54 5.73
CA ALA A 77 -20.47 8.49 6.16
C ALA A 77 -19.65 7.43 5.41
N LEU A 78 -18.36 7.69 5.29
CA LEU A 78 -17.31 6.78 4.85
C LEU A 78 -16.34 6.59 6.01
N VAL A 79 -15.97 5.34 6.28
CA VAL A 79 -15.05 4.99 7.35
C VAL A 79 -13.95 4.12 6.78
N GLU A 80 -12.69 4.53 6.95
CA GLU A 80 -11.52 3.70 6.71
C GLU A 80 -10.93 3.28 8.06
N PHE A 81 -10.58 2.01 8.19
CA PHE A 81 -9.96 1.46 9.39
C PHE A 81 -8.50 1.18 9.13
N LYS A 82 -7.70 1.32 10.19
CA LYS A 82 -6.33 0.87 10.15
C LYS A 82 -5.96 0.14 11.41
N PHE A 83 -5.68 -1.15 11.27
CA PHE A 83 -5.00 -1.96 12.28
C PHE A 83 -3.73 -2.54 11.63
N PRO A 84 -2.63 -1.79 11.64
CA PRO A 84 -1.42 -2.17 10.94
C PRO A 84 -0.77 -3.38 11.61
N ARG A 85 -0.44 -4.37 10.80
CA ARG A 85 0.42 -5.47 11.22
C ARG A 85 1.80 -4.88 11.50
N GLU A 86 2.32 -5.04 12.71
CA GLU A 86 3.65 -4.53 13.03
C GLU A 86 4.67 -5.15 12.07
N PRO A 87 5.39 -4.34 11.28
CA PRO A 87 6.41 -4.88 10.42
C PRO A 87 7.58 -5.42 11.24
N ASN A 88 8.16 -6.52 10.75
CA ASN A 88 9.45 -7.00 11.24
C ASN A 88 10.50 -5.89 11.10
N GLU A 89 11.47 -5.81 12.03
CA GLU A 89 12.30 -4.62 12.27
C GLU A 89 13.19 -4.16 11.10
N VAL A 90 13.20 -4.89 9.99
CA VAL A 90 14.04 -4.61 8.82
C VAL A 90 13.44 -3.46 7.99
N ASN A 91 13.67 -2.23 8.48
CA ASN A 91 13.60 -0.85 7.95
C ASN A 91 12.66 -0.43 6.79
N ALA A 92 12.33 -1.26 5.80
CA ALA A 92 11.45 -0.84 4.70
C ALA A 92 9.97 -0.85 5.08
N ALA A 93 9.54 -1.83 5.88
CA ALA A 93 8.12 -2.06 6.08
C ALA A 93 7.44 -1.01 7.00
N TRP A 94 8.20 -0.29 7.84
CA TRP A 94 7.68 0.88 8.58
C TRP A 94 7.32 2.06 7.67
N THR A 95 8.13 2.31 6.64
CA THR A 95 7.80 3.36 5.65
C THR A 95 6.56 3.00 4.84
N MET A 96 6.35 1.70 4.58
CA MET A 96 5.11 1.23 3.95
C MET A 96 3.90 1.45 4.86
N ALA A 97 4.00 1.11 6.14
CA ALA A 97 2.93 1.36 7.12
C ALA A 97 2.57 2.86 7.20
N LEU A 98 3.56 3.75 7.18
CA LEU A 98 3.33 5.20 7.09
C LEU A 98 2.56 5.57 5.82
N GLY A 99 3.00 5.07 4.66
CA GLY A 99 2.34 5.31 3.39
C GLY A 99 0.89 4.83 3.38
N GLU A 100 0.62 3.66 3.98
CA GLU A 100 -0.74 3.13 4.09
C GLU A 100 -1.64 3.98 4.99
N VAL A 101 -1.17 4.37 6.17
CA VAL A 101 -1.92 5.27 7.08
C VAL A 101 -2.28 6.57 6.36
N LEU A 102 -1.29 7.23 5.74
CA LEU A 102 -1.52 8.49 5.04
C LEU A 102 -2.46 8.31 3.84
N LYS A 103 -2.27 7.26 3.05
CA LYS A 103 -3.10 6.96 1.88
C LYS A 103 -4.59 6.92 2.24
N ASP A 104 -4.96 6.35 3.39
CA ASP A 104 -6.36 6.23 3.77
C ASP A 104 -6.99 7.59 4.17
N PHE A 105 -6.22 8.55 4.71
CA PHE A 105 -6.65 9.95 4.84
C PHE A 105 -6.95 10.57 3.47
N TYR A 106 -6.02 10.41 2.51
CA TYR A 106 -6.19 10.96 1.16
C TYR A 106 -7.38 10.34 0.44
N ARG A 107 -7.57 9.02 0.53
CA ARG A 107 -8.71 8.30 -0.06
C ARG A 107 -10.04 8.86 0.44
N LEU A 108 -10.17 9.04 1.75
CA LEU A 108 -11.36 9.68 2.32
C LEU A 108 -11.54 11.11 1.80
N ALA A 109 -10.48 11.90 1.80
CA ALA A 109 -10.53 13.32 1.47
C ALA A 109 -10.91 13.58 0.00
N VAL A 110 -10.51 12.70 -0.94
CA VAL A 110 -10.83 12.84 -2.37
C VAL A 110 -12.25 12.45 -2.75
N TYR A 111 -13.03 11.87 -1.83
CA TYR A 111 -14.42 11.56 -2.09
C TYR A 111 -15.22 12.85 -2.33
N SER A 112 -15.80 12.97 -3.53
CA SER A 112 -16.36 14.23 -4.04
C SER A 112 -17.77 14.53 -3.56
N ALA A 113 -18.55 13.51 -3.18
CA ALA A 113 -19.93 13.70 -2.73
C ALA A 113 -20.01 14.09 -1.25
N THR A 114 -21.18 14.58 -0.85
CA THR A 114 -21.46 14.98 0.53
C THR A 114 -21.60 13.75 1.41
N ALA A 115 -20.57 13.45 2.20
CA ALA A 115 -20.57 12.45 3.27
C ALA A 115 -19.59 12.90 4.35
N ASP A 116 -19.79 12.45 5.58
CA ASP A 116 -18.73 12.52 6.59
C ASP A 116 -17.64 11.50 6.29
N ARG A 117 -16.41 11.80 6.67
CA ARG A 117 -15.24 10.96 6.41
C ARG A 117 -14.56 10.69 7.73
N VAL A 118 -14.53 9.44 8.17
CA VAL A 118 -13.96 9.07 9.45
C VAL A 118 -12.79 8.13 9.22
N PHE A 119 -11.64 8.46 9.79
CA PHE A 119 -10.48 7.56 9.82
C PHE A 119 -10.30 7.02 11.23
N VAL A 120 -10.16 5.70 11.37
CA VAL A 120 -10.03 5.04 12.66
C VAL A 120 -8.73 4.25 12.70
N LEU A 121 -7.80 4.69 13.54
CA LEU A 121 -6.48 4.08 13.71
C LEU A 121 -6.37 3.38 15.05
N ALA A 122 -6.16 2.07 15.02
CA ALA A 122 -5.69 1.31 16.17
C ALA A 122 -4.17 1.16 16.06
N GLU A 123 -3.42 1.80 16.95
CA GLU A 123 -1.95 1.79 16.92
C GLU A 123 -1.34 1.17 18.17
N THR A 124 -0.29 0.38 17.96
CA THR A 124 0.55 -0.09 19.06
C THR A 124 1.51 1.01 19.52
N ASP A 125 2.11 0.87 20.71
CA ASP A 125 3.15 1.82 21.17
C ASP A 125 4.33 1.95 20.20
N ARG A 126 4.64 0.87 19.47
CA ARG A 126 5.75 0.88 18.52
C ARG A 126 5.40 1.73 17.31
N LEU A 127 4.22 1.51 16.75
CA LEU A 127 3.74 2.34 15.65
C LEU A 127 3.55 3.80 16.08
N GLY A 128 2.93 4.05 17.23
CA GLY A 128 2.70 5.42 17.71
C GLY A 128 4.01 6.20 17.87
N ARG A 129 5.07 5.56 18.43
CA ARG A 129 6.41 6.17 18.48
C ARG A 129 7.00 6.43 17.09
N TYR A 130 6.83 5.49 16.16
CA TYR A 130 7.30 5.65 14.79
C TYR A 130 6.56 6.78 14.05
N LEU A 131 5.24 6.87 14.17
CA LEU A 131 4.42 7.93 13.59
C LEU A 131 4.78 9.28 14.21
N ALA A 132 4.97 9.37 15.52
CA ALA A 132 5.42 10.59 16.18
C ALA A 132 6.81 11.04 15.70
N SER A 133 7.77 10.12 15.56
CA SER A 133 9.10 10.43 15.04
C SER A 133 9.05 10.83 13.57
N SER A 134 8.22 10.17 12.76
CA SER A 134 8.03 10.50 11.35
C SER A 134 7.37 11.86 11.20
N GLY A 135 6.40 12.17 12.05
CA GLY A 135 5.72 13.45 12.11
C GLY A 135 6.70 14.61 12.36
N LYS A 136 7.57 14.48 13.36
CA LYS A 136 8.66 15.45 13.62
C LYS A 136 9.60 15.62 12.42
N ARG A 137 9.87 14.53 11.68
CA ARG A 137 10.79 14.54 10.55
C ARG A 137 10.18 15.17 9.30
N TYR A 138 8.92 14.91 9.03
CA TYR A 138 8.27 15.26 7.76
C TYR A 138 7.30 16.45 7.89
N GLY A 139 6.90 16.83 9.10
CA GLY A 139 6.08 18.01 9.37
C GLY A 139 4.59 17.73 9.54
N PHE A 140 4.22 16.65 10.23
CA PHE A 140 2.84 16.35 10.63
C PHE A 140 2.79 15.86 12.09
N ASP A 141 1.62 15.84 12.73
CA ASP A 141 1.49 15.34 14.10
C ASP A 141 0.14 14.63 14.33
N PHE A 142 0.15 13.29 14.42
CA PHE A 142 -1.05 12.50 14.71
C PHE A 142 -1.56 12.65 16.15
N SER A 143 -0.78 13.25 17.04
CA SER A 143 -1.17 13.55 18.42
C SER A 143 -1.78 14.95 18.59
N ALA A 144 -1.79 15.76 17.53
CA ALA A 144 -2.50 17.04 17.53
C ALA A 144 -4.02 16.85 17.53
N GLU A 145 -4.75 17.89 17.94
CA GLU A 145 -6.20 17.94 17.79
C GLU A 145 -6.58 18.08 16.32
N ASP A 146 -5.88 18.95 15.59
CA ASP A 146 -6.01 19.12 14.14
C ASP A 146 -4.72 18.70 13.44
N ILE A 147 -4.86 17.92 12.37
CA ILE A 147 -3.78 17.44 11.52
C ILE A 147 -3.87 18.16 10.19
N VAL A 148 -2.72 18.62 9.70
CA VAL A 148 -2.56 19.14 8.35
C VAL A 148 -1.51 18.31 7.61
N LEU A 149 -1.92 17.70 6.51
CA LEU A 149 -1.03 17.02 5.57
C LEU A 149 -0.84 17.93 4.36
N ASP A 150 0.18 18.78 4.44
CA ASP A 150 0.56 19.73 3.40
C ASP A 150 1.24 18.99 2.23
N PRO A 151 1.00 19.36 0.95
CA PRO A 151 1.72 18.79 -0.19
C PRO A 151 3.25 18.77 -0.03
N ALA A 152 3.84 19.82 0.56
CA ALA A 152 5.28 19.91 0.82
C ALA A 152 5.78 18.88 1.85
N VAL A 153 4.90 18.40 2.74
CA VAL A 153 5.20 17.27 3.65
C VAL A 153 5.38 16.00 2.84
N LEU A 154 4.51 15.76 1.83
CA LEU A 154 4.55 14.56 1.02
C LEU A 154 5.78 14.46 0.13
N GLU A 155 6.28 15.58 -0.38
CA GLU A 155 7.52 15.63 -1.16
C GLU A 155 8.75 15.16 -0.37
N ARG A 156 8.70 15.26 0.97
CA ARG A 156 9.78 14.84 1.87
C ARG A 156 9.67 13.39 2.34
N LEU A 157 8.56 12.72 2.04
CA LEU A 157 8.35 11.34 2.50
C LEU A 157 9.35 10.37 1.84
N PRO A 158 9.64 9.23 2.50
CA PRO A 158 10.34 8.13 1.85
C PRO A 158 9.62 7.71 0.57
N SER A 159 10.39 7.34 -0.46
CA SER A 159 9.85 6.97 -1.78
C SER A 159 8.82 5.84 -1.71
N SER A 160 9.02 4.85 -0.83
CA SER A 160 8.07 3.76 -0.56
C SER A 160 6.73 4.26 -0.03
N ALA A 161 6.73 5.24 0.87
CA ALA A 161 5.50 5.85 1.40
C ALA A 161 4.80 6.68 0.32
N ALA A 162 5.56 7.51 -0.39
CA ALA A 162 5.05 8.35 -1.48
C ALA A 162 4.46 7.52 -2.63
N GLN A 163 5.07 6.38 -2.97
CA GLN A 163 4.55 5.44 -3.97
C GLN A 163 3.21 4.83 -3.55
N ILE A 164 3.03 4.49 -2.27
CA ILE A 164 1.76 3.94 -1.76
C ILE A 164 0.64 4.98 -1.81
N ILE A 165 0.93 6.24 -1.49
CA ILE A 165 -0.03 7.34 -1.61
C ILE A 165 -0.35 7.60 -3.08
N GLY A 166 0.66 7.52 -3.96
CA GLY A 166 0.50 7.72 -5.38
C GLY A 166 0.49 9.19 -5.79
N GLN A 167 1.03 9.47 -6.97
CA GLN A 167 1.29 10.83 -7.45
C GLN A 167 0.04 11.71 -7.54
N ARG A 168 -1.13 11.12 -7.82
CA ARG A 168 -2.39 11.86 -7.96
C ARG A 168 -2.85 12.50 -6.66
N MET A 169 -2.54 11.89 -5.52
CA MET A 169 -2.93 12.39 -4.20
C MET A 169 -1.86 13.29 -3.58
N ALA A 170 -0.62 13.22 -4.09
CA ALA A 170 0.53 13.92 -3.51
C ALA A 170 0.45 15.45 -3.52
N GLY A 171 -0.31 16.02 -4.46
CA GLY A 171 -0.51 17.47 -4.58
C GLY A 171 -1.66 18.03 -3.75
N LEU A 172 -2.35 17.21 -2.95
CA LEU A 172 -3.53 17.62 -2.21
C LEU A 172 -3.17 17.99 -0.77
N GLN A 173 -3.76 19.07 -0.27
CA GLN A 173 -3.77 19.36 1.15
C GLN A 173 -4.94 18.64 1.80
N VAL A 174 -4.67 17.87 2.84
CA VAL A 174 -5.70 17.16 3.62
C VAL A 174 -5.63 17.62 5.06
N THR A 175 -6.79 18.01 5.61
CA THR A 175 -6.93 18.33 7.02
C THR A 175 -7.83 17.29 7.70
N ALA A 176 -7.59 17.07 8.98
CA ALA A 176 -8.42 16.20 9.78
C ALA A 176 -8.44 16.66 11.23
N ARG A 177 -9.58 16.50 11.90
CA ARG A 177 -9.75 16.81 13.33
C ARG A 177 -9.98 15.54 14.11
N ARG A 178 -9.36 15.43 15.28
CA ARG A 178 -9.50 14.28 16.16
C ARG A 178 -10.86 14.30 16.87
N LEU A 179 -11.57 13.18 16.81
CA LEU A 179 -12.82 12.95 17.55
C LEU A 179 -12.54 12.32 18.91
N LEU A 180 -11.65 11.33 18.96
CA LEU A 180 -11.29 10.57 20.15
C LEU A 180 -9.83 10.13 20.08
N SER A 181 -9.14 10.09 21.21
CA SER A 181 -7.94 9.27 21.40
C SER A 181 -7.98 8.62 22.78
N THR A 182 -7.92 7.29 22.82
CA THR A 182 -8.03 6.55 24.08
C THR A 182 -7.11 5.33 24.09
N VAL A 183 -6.58 5.01 25.26
CA VAL A 183 -5.67 3.88 25.46
C VAL A 183 -6.47 2.61 25.72
N ILE A 184 -6.19 1.55 24.98
CA ILE A 184 -6.79 0.22 25.07
C ILE A 184 -5.79 -0.73 25.76
N GLY A 185 -5.61 -0.54 27.06
CA GLY A 185 -4.67 -1.33 27.87
C GLY A 185 -3.19 -1.02 27.59
N PRO A 186 -2.26 -1.87 28.07
CA PRO A 186 -0.84 -1.61 27.90
C PRO A 186 -0.49 -1.82 26.43
N ARG A 187 -0.10 -0.75 25.74
CA ARG A 187 0.48 -0.77 24.39
C ARG A 187 -0.45 -0.72 23.19
N LEU A 188 -1.73 -0.40 23.35
CA LEU A 188 -2.63 -0.17 22.21
C LEU A 188 -3.43 1.11 22.44
N ARG A 189 -3.66 1.89 21.39
CA ARG A 189 -4.46 3.12 21.41
C ARG A 189 -5.41 3.10 20.22
N LEU A 190 -6.62 3.59 20.41
CA LEU A 190 -7.56 3.89 19.33
C LEU A 190 -7.68 5.40 19.18
N THR A 191 -7.52 5.89 17.97
CA THR A 191 -7.72 7.28 17.62
C THR A 191 -8.67 7.37 16.43
N ALA A 192 -9.70 8.19 16.54
CA ALA A 192 -10.65 8.46 15.46
C ALA A 192 -10.54 9.92 15.02
N PHE A 193 -10.57 10.15 13.71
CA PHE A 193 -10.48 11.47 13.09
C PHE A 193 -11.65 11.70 12.14
N ILE A 194 -12.15 12.92 12.06
CA ILE A 194 -12.95 13.39 10.93
C ILE A 194 -12.02 14.04 9.91
N VAL A 195 -12.10 13.60 8.66
CA VAL A 195 -11.26 14.09 7.55
C VAL A 195 -12.06 15.10 6.74
N ASP A 196 -11.47 16.25 6.44
CA ASP A 196 -12.11 17.26 5.62
C ASP A 196 -12.01 16.87 4.13
N PRO A 197 -13.04 17.18 3.31
CA PRO A 197 -12.94 17.01 1.86
C PRO A 197 -11.82 17.90 1.31
N VAL A 198 -11.07 17.40 0.33
CA VAL A 198 -10.16 18.28 -0.42
C VAL A 198 -10.98 19.25 -1.26
N HIS A 199 -10.76 20.54 -1.08
CA HIS A 199 -11.29 21.55 -1.99
C HIS A 199 -10.31 21.70 -3.14
N VAL A 200 -10.67 21.15 -4.32
CA VAL A 200 -9.94 21.45 -5.55
C VAL A 200 -10.23 22.90 -5.90
N ALA A 201 -9.33 23.82 -5.50
CA ALA A 201 -9.49 25.24 -5.73
C ALA A 201 -9.76 25.53 -7.22
N GLY A 202 -10.97 25.99 -7.52
CA GLY A 202 -11.25 26.76 -8.73
C GLY A 202 -11.66 26.03 -10.01
N LYS A 203 -11.78 24.69 -10.06
CA LYS A 203 -12.44 23.99 -11.18
C LYS A 203 -12.83 22.58 -10.76
N MET A 204 -14.13 22.25 -10.84
CA MET A 204 -14.59 20.87 -11.07
C MET A 204 -14.10 20.44 -12.46
N THR A 205 -12.80 20.29 -12.63
CA THR A 205 -12.28 19.47 -13.71
C THR A 205 -12.62 18.07 -13.26
N ARG A 206 -13.61 17.42 -13.88
CA ARG A 206 -13.71 15.96 -13.79
C ARG A 206 -12.29 15.46 -14.05
N LEU A 207 -11.66 14.87 -13.03
CA LEU A 207 -10.35 14.28 -13.19
C LEU A 207 -10.45 13.38 -14.42
N PRO A 208 -9.64 13.61 -15.47
CA PRO A 208 -9.74 12.80 -16.66
C PRO A 208 -9.55 11.36 -16.23
N VAL A 209 -10.60 10.55 -16.39
CA VAL A 209 -10.49 9.10 -16.35
C VAL A 209 -9.59 8.78 -17.53
N GLN A 210 -8.29 8.72 -17.29
CA GLN A 210 -7.33 8.18 -18.24
C GLN A 210 -7.74 6.72 -18.44
N ARG A 211 -8.56 6.47 -19.46
CA ARG A 211 -8.58 5.18 -20.14
C ARG A 211 -7.17 5.00 -20.71
N PRO A 212 -6.53 3.85 -20.50
CA PRO A 212 -5.31 3.55 -21.22
C PRO A 212 -5.69 3.43 -22.70
N GLU A 213 -5.43 4.49 -23.46
CA GLU A 213 -5.46 4.41 -24.91
C GLU A 213 -4.23 3.61 -25.34
N HIS A 214 -4.49 2.41 -25.86
CA HIS A 214 -3.51 1.67 -26.64
C HIS A 214 -3.29 2.42 -27.97
N THR A 215 -2.41 3.42 -27.97
CA THR A 215 -1.87 3.98 -29.21
C THR A 215 -0.58 3.26 -29.54
N SER A 216 -0.69 2.31 -30.46
CA SER A 216 0.41 1.81 -31.26
C SER A 216 0.88 2.90 -32.22
N SER A 217 2.06 3.49 -31.99
CA SER A 217 2.84 4.10 -33.06
C SER A 217 4.33 4.10 -32.75
N SER A 218 5.05 3.51 -33.69
CA SER A 218 6.51 3.47 -33.79
C SER A 218 7.01 4.81 -34.33
N SER A 219 8.02 5.41 -33.70
CA SER A 219 9.10 6.13 -34.41
C SER A 219 10.27 6.51 -33.48
N ARG A 220 11.46 6.31 -34.04
CA ARG A 220 12.80 6.58 -33.51
C ARG A 220 13.02 8.07 -33.24
N VAL A 221 13.88 8.41 -32.27
CA VAL A 221 15.07 9.29 -32.42
C VAL A 221 15.90 9.32 -31.12
N SER A 222 17.20 9.14 -31.35
CA SER A 222 18.45 9.36 -30.62
C SER A 222 18.55 10.09 -29.27
N GLN A 223 19.30 9.43 -28.38
CA GLN A 223 20.46 9.89 -27.58
C GLN A 223 20.64 11.39 -27.27
N SER A 224 20.86 11.69 -25.97
CA SER A 224 21.91 12.61 -25.49
C SER A 224 22.21 12.47 -23.99
N ALA A 225 23.53 12.38 -23.69
CA ALA A 225 24.31 12.74 -22.49
C ALA A 225 23.85 12.23 -21.09
N ARG A 226 24.54 11.28 -20.45
CA ARG A 226 25.81 11.38 -19.68
C ARG A 226 25.83 12.47 -18.59
N SER A 227 25.95 12.05 -17.32
CA SER A 227 27.16 12.22 -16.49
C SER A 227 26.80 12.26 -15.00
N LEU A 228 27.48 11.44 -14.19
CA LEU A 228 28.22 11.83 -12.98
C LEU A 228 28.29 10.65 -11.99
N LEU A 229 29.50 10.09 -11.90
CA LEU A 229 30.25 9.65 -10.71
C LEU A 229 31.02 8.34 -10.97
N ASP A 230 32.21 8.56 -11.54
CA ASP A 230 33.46 7.83 -11.28
C ASP A 230 33.87 8.14 -9.81
N THR A 231 34.63 7.37 -9.00
CA THR A 231 35.77 6.50 -9.27
C THR A 231 36.07 5.69 -7.98
N ASN A 232 36.35 4.38 -8.06
CA ASN A 232 37.63 3.75 -7.65
C ASN A 232 37.54 2.25 -7.25
N ARG A 233 38.38 1.47 -7.95
CA ARG A 233 39.14 0.27 -7.51
C ARG A 233 38.48 -1.12 -7.65
N SER A 234 38.80 -1.82 -8.74
CA SER A 234 39.67 -3.02 -8.76
C SER A 234 39.63 -3.69 -10.14
N THR A 235 40.76 -3.62 -10.83
CA THR A 235 41.06 -4.33 -12.08
C THR A 235 41.27 -5.81 -11.77
N LEU A 236 40.31 -6.67 -12.17
CA LEU A 236 40.42 -8.11 -12.50
C LEU A 236 39.01 -8.78 -12.42
N ASP A 237 38.04 -8.45 -13.31
CA ASP A 237 36.89 -9.35 -13.64
C ASP A 237 35.93 -8.83 -14.76
N THR A 238 36.44 -8.21 -15.83
CA THR A 238 35.61 -7.48 -16.81
C THR A 238 34.96 -8.34 -17.90
N ASN A 239 34.19 -9.36 -17.54
CA ASN A 239 33.26 -10.00 -18.50
C ASN A 239 31.95 -10.55 -17.90
N ARG A 240 31.59 -10.17 -16.66
CA ARG A 240 30.27 -10.49 -16.10
C ARG A 240 29.27 -9.38 -16.42
N SER A 241 28.36 -9.69 -17.35
CA SER A 241 27.07 -9.05 -17.67
C SER A 241 26.75 -7.70 -17.01
N THR A 242 26.71 -6.65 -17.82
CA THR A 242 26.15 -5.32 -17.48
C THR A 242 24.62 -5.30 -17.38
N GLY A 243 23.94 -6.45 -17.41
CA GLY A 243 22.51 -6.55 -17.22
C GLY A 243 22.15 -6.60 -15.74
N GLY A 244 21.22 -5.77 -15.27
CA GLY A 244 20.74 -5.81 -13.88
C GLY A 244 20.09 -7.16 -13.49
N VAL A 245 19.56 -7.26 -12.27
CA VAL A 245 19.00 -8.52 -11.71
C VAL A 245 18.09 -9.31 -12.65
N ARG A 246 17.27 -8.61 -13.46
CA ARG A 246 16.40 -9.23 -14.48
C ARG A 246 17.20 -10.06 -15.50
N ALA A 247 18.29 -9.51 -16.04
CA ALA A 247 19.11 -10.19 -17.04
C ALA A 247 19.78 -11.44 -16.47
N GLU A 248 20.36 -11.33 -15.26
CA GLU A 248 20.95 -12.50 -14.58
C GLU A 248 19.91 -13.60 -14.34
N ILE A 249 18.68 -13.24 -13.96
CA ILE A 249 17.58 -14.19 -13.79
C ILE A 249 17.23 -14.88 -15.11
N LEU A 250 17.10 -14.12 -16.22
CA LEU A 250 16.80 -14.69 -17.54
C LEU A 250 17.89 -15.66 -18.00
N ASP A 251 19.16 -15.30 -17.82
CA ASP A 251 20.29 -16.17 -18.15
C ASP A 251 20.31 -17.44 -17.28
N ALA A 252 19.92 -17.33 -16.02
CA ALA A 252 19.81 -18.47 -15.10
C ALA A 252 18.67 -19.41 -15.52
N VAL A 253 17.49 -18.85 -15.83
CA VAL A 253 16.34 -19.61 -16.34
C VAL A 253 16.70 -20.36 -17.62
N ALA A 254 17.34 -19.68 -18.58
CA ALA A 254 17.77 -20.30 -19.84
C ALA A 254 18.67 -21.52 -19.60
N ALA A 255 19.66 -21.42 -18.70
CA ALA A 255 20.54 -22.55 -18.40
C ALA A 255 19.85 -23.68 -17.63
N VAL A 256 18.91 -23.36 -16.73
CA VAL A 256 18.09 -24.37 -16.05
C VAL A 256 17.31 -25.18 -17.09
N MET A 257 16.64 -24.50 -18.02
CA MET A 257 15.81 -25.14 -19.05
C MET A 257 16.63 -25.98 -20.03
N VAL A 258 17.79 -25.49 -20.48
CA VAL A 258 18.71 -26.25 -21.34
C VAL A 258 19.18 -27.53 -20.64
N ARG A 259 19.51 -27.46 -19.34
CA ARG A 259 20.02 -28.60 -18.58
C ARG A 259 18.95 -29.64 -18.27
N SER A 260 17.73 -29.20 -17.95
CA SER A 260 16.63 -30.12 -17.59
C SER A 260 15.91 -30.68 -18.81
N GLY A 261 15.93 -29.98 -19.95
CA GLY A 261 15.09 -30.28 -21.11
C GLY A 261 13.60 -29.97 -20.87
N ALA A 262 13.24 -29.36 -19.74
CA ALA A 262 11.85 -29.06 -19.39
C ALA A 262 11.41 -27.68 -19.92
N ALA A 263 10.14 -27.59 -20.29
CA ALA A 263 9.51 -26.32 -20.69
C ALA A 263 9.17 -25.40 -19.50
N THR A 264 9.24 -25.91 -18.28
CA THR A 264 8.94 -25.20 -17.04
C THR A 264 10.13 -25.24 -16.08
N PHE A 265 10.13 -24.32 -15.12
CA PHE A 265 11.13 -24.25 -14.06
C PHE A 265 10.47 -23.88 -12.73
N THR A 266 11.10 -24.24 -11.63
CA THR A 266 10.71 -23.80 -10.30
C THR A 266 11.59 -22.66 -9.82
N LEU A 267 11.10 -21.93 -8.82
CA LEU A 267 11.88 -20.86 -8.19
C LEU A 267 13.16 -21.43 -7.54
N THR A 268 13.09 -22.64 -6.98
CA THR A 268 14.24 -23.33 -6.38
C THR A 268 15.34 -23.60 -7.41
N ASP A 269 14.98 -23.96 -8.64
CA ASP A 269 15.94 -24.23 -9.71
C ASP A 269 16.72 -22.95 -10.06
N VAL A 270 16.01 -21.84 -10.21
CA VAL A 270 16.61 -20.54 -10.53
C VAL A 270 17.51 -20.06 -9.39
N LEU A 271 17.08 -20.18 -8.14
CA LEU A 271 17.91 -19.83 -6.99
C LEU A 271 19.17 -20.67 -6.89
N THR A 272 19.06 -21.97 -7.15
CA THR A 272 20.20 -22.89 -7.17
C THR A 272 21.20 -22.48 -8.25
N GLU A 273 20.71 -22.18 -9.46
CA GLU A 273 21.54 -21.72 -10.58
C GLU A 273 22.17 -20.34 -10.31
N MET A 274 21.42 -19.39 -9.76
CA MET A 274 21.91 -18.06 -9.39
C MET A 274 23.00 -18.14 -8.31
N ARG A 275 22.84 -19.02 -7.32
CA ARG A 275 23.86 -19.30 -6.29
C ARG A 275 25.10 -19.95 -6.90
N ARG A 276 24.92 -20.92 -7.80
CA ARG A 276 26.03 -21.58 -8.54
C ARG A 276 26.86 -20.58 -9.34
N ARG A 277 26.24 -19.51 -9.84
CA ARG A 277 26.88 -18.40 -10.56
C ARG A 277 27.47 -17.30 -9.65
N ALA A 278 27.37 -17.48 -8.32
CA ALA A 278 27.78 -16.48 -7.34
C ALA A 278 27.13 -15.10 -7.57
N THR A 279 25.82 -15.06 -7.78
CA THR A 279 25.09 -13.79 -7.87
C THR A 279 25.27 -12.96 -6.59
N ARG A 280 25.25 -11.63 -6.74
CA ARG A 280 25.31 -10.67 -5.63
C ARG A 280 23.94 -10.33 -5.03
N TYR A 281 22.85 -10.72 -5.69
CA TYR A 281 21.50 -10.37 -5.25
C TYR A 281 21.02 -11.31 -4.15
N ALA A 282 20.30 -10.75 -3.17
CA ALA A 282 19.68 -11.55 -2.11
C ALA A 282 18.60 -12.47 -2.68
N GLU A 283 18.44 -13.65 -2.07
CA GLU A 283 17.42 -14.63 -2.46
C GLU A 283 16.00 -14.04 -2.42
N SER A 284 15.70 -13.16 -1.46
CA SER A 284 14.43 -12.43 -1.38
C SER A 284 14.19 -11.54 -2.60
N THR A 285 15.21 -10.83 -3.07
CA THR A 285 15.13 -10.00 -4.28
C THR A 285 14.84 -10.84 -5.51
N ILE A 286 15.52 -11.99 -5.66
CA ILE A 286 15.29 -12.90 -6.79
C ILE A 286 13.87 -13.47 -6.75
N ARG A 287 13.39 -13.86 -5.57
CA ARG A 287 12.02 -14.35 -5.36
C ARG A 287 10.99 -13.32 -5.81
N THR A 288 11.08 -12.09 -5.31
CA THR A 288 10.16 -11.00 -5.65
C THR A 288 10.21 -10.65 -7.13
N MET A 289 11.39 -10.61 -7.74
CA MET A 289 11.53 -10.36 -9.18
C MET A 289 10.76 -11.41 -9.99
N ILE A 290 10.94 -12.71 -9.71
CA ILE A 290 10.27 -13.79 -10.43
C ILE A 290 8.76 -13.80 -10.15
N SER A 291 8.34 -13.72 -8.89
CA SER A 291 6.95 -13.94 -8.50
C SER A 291 6.03 -12.74 -8.76
N SER A 292 6.58 -11.53 -8.82
CA SER A 292 5.80 -10.29 -8.85
C SER A 292 6.11 -9.45 -10.09
N HIS A 293 7.38 -9.14 -10.35
CA HIS A 293 7.73 -8.19 -11.41
C HIS A 293 7.88 -8.81 -12.80
N MET A 294 8.28 -10.07 -12.89
CA MET A 294 8.52 -10.75 -14.16
C MET A 294 7.32 -11.61 -14.59
N CYS A 295 6.33 -11.81 -13.73
CA CYS A 295 5.22 -12.73 -13.99
C CYS A 295 3.94 -12.00 -14.44
N VAL A 296 3.46 -12.29 -15.65
CA VAL A 296 2.29 -11.60 -16.24
C VAL A 296 0.99 -11.80 -15.45
N ASN A 297 0.85 -12.95 -14.79
CA ASN A 297 -0.29 -13.30 -13.95
C ASN A 297 0.09 -13.31 -12.45
N ALA A 298 1.00 -12.40 -12.05
CA ALA A 298 1.21 -12.09 -10.65
C ALA A 298 -0.09 -11.53 -10.02
N PRO A 299 -0.31 -11.73 -8.70
CA PRO A 299 -1.44 -11.11 -8.00
C PRO A 299 -1.43 -9.57 -8.19
N ASP A 300 -2.63 -8.98 -8.25
CA ASP A 300 -2.89 -7.57 -8.64
C ASP A 300 -2.18 -6.49 -7.81
N ASN A 301 -1.44 -6.84 -6.76
CA ASN A 301 -0.72 -5.91 -5.90
C ASN A 301 0.73 -5.62 -6.34
N ALA A 302 1.22 -6.22 -7.43
CA ALA A 302 2.56 -5.94 -7.96
C ALA A 302 2.53 -4.78 -8.97
N SER A 303 3.15 -3.65 -8.63
CA SER A 303 3.33 -2.54 -9.57
C SER A 303 4.53 -2.82 -10.49
N THR A 304 4.26 -2.82 -11.81
CA THR A 304 5.18 -3.07 -12.95
C THR A 304 5.51 -4.54 -13.26
N THR A 305 5.23 -4.91 -14.52
CA THR A 305 5.30 -6.28 -15.03
C THR A 305 6.13 -6.31 -16.32
N TYR A 306 7.30 -6.95 -16.29
CA TYR A 306 8.15 -7.17 -17.49
C TYR A 306 7.56 -8.23 -18.43
N GLU A 307 6.51 -8.93 -18.02
CA GLU A 307 5.82 -10.00 -18.76
C GLU A 307 6.75 -11.12 -19.26
N ASP A 308 7.85 -11.39 -18.55
CA ASP A 308 8.84 -12.40 -18.97
C ASP A 308 8.37 -13.83 -18.71
N PHE A 309 7.57 -14.02 -17.66
CA PHE A 309 7.14 -15.32 -17.16
C PHE A 309 5.62 -15.43 -17.06
N VAL A 310 5.14 -16.67 -17.14
CA VAL A 310 3.77 -17.06 -16.79
C VAL A 310 3.86 -18.09 -15.68
N ARG A 311 3.12 -17.89 -14.59
CA ARG A 311 2.97 -18.89 -13.54
C ARG A 311 1.92 -19.91 -13.97
N VAL A 312 2.31 -21.17 -14.09
CA VAL A 312 1.44 -22.27 -14.55
C VAL A 312 0.93 -23.15 -13.41
N ASP A 313 1.62 -23.15 -12.26
CA ASP A 313 1.22 -23.86 -11.05
C ASP A 313 1.82 -23.19 -9.80
N ARG A 314 1.64 -23.79 -8.61
CA ARG A 314 2.25 -23.38 -7.36
C ARG A 314 3.78 -23.47 -7.45
N ALA A 315 4.41 -22.30 -7.52
CA ALA A 315 5.86 -22.13 -7.63
C ALA A 315 6.51 -22.69 -8.92
N THR A 316 5.69 -22.94 -9.94
CA THR A 316 6.12 -23.41 -11.26
C THR A 316 5.83 -22.35 -12.31
N TYR A 317 6.83 -22.05 -13.12
CA TYR A 317 6.84 -20.96 -14.08
C TYR A 317 7.29 -21.45 -15.46
N GLN A 318 6.92 -20.70 -16.49
CA GLN A 318 7.42 -20.86 -17.85
C GLN A 318 7.76 -19.49 -18.45
N LEU A 319 8.63 -19.46 -19.46
CA LEU A 319 8.86 -18.25 -20.26
C LEU A 319 7.57 -17.84 -20.98
N ASN A 320 7.28 -16.54 -21.04
CA ASN A 320 6.14 -16.03 -21.78
C ASN A 320 6.39 -16.21 -23.28
N PRO A 321 5.53 -16.99 -24.00
CA PRO A 321 5.72 -17.26 -25.42
C PRO A 321 5.73 -16.00 -26.29
N ARG A 322 5.14 -14.90 -25.83
CA ARG A 322 5.19 -13.61 -26.56
C ARG A 322 6.59 -13.02 -26.67
N GLN A 323 7.50 -13.38 -25.76
CA GLN A 323 8.88 -12.89 -25.79
C GLN A 323 9.84 -13.82 -26.55
N ALA A 324 9.46 -15.08 -26.77
CA ALA A 324 10.32 -16.06 -27.46
C ALA A 324 10.46 -15.83 -28.99
N GLY A 325 9.76 -14.82 -29.54
CA GLY A 325 9.67 -14.58 -30.99
C GLY A 325 10.31 -13.28 -31.50
N SER A 326 11.07 -12.53 -30.68
CA SER A 326 11.84 -11.36 -31.16
C SER A 326 13.34 -11.69 -31.15
N PRO A 327 13.98 -11.85 -32.32
CA PRO A 327 15.43 -12.05 -32.43
C PRO A 327 16.24 -10.82 -32.01
#